data_AF-A0A9W9WQD3-F1
#
_entry.id   AF-A0A9W9WQD3-F1
#
_cell.length_a   1.000
_cell.length_b   1.000
_cell.length_c   1.000
_cell.angle_alpha   90.00
_cell.angle_beta   90.00
_cell.angle_gamma   90.00
#
_symmetry.space_group_name_H-M   'P 1'
#
loop_
_entity.id
_entity.type
_entity.pdbx_description
1 polymer ?
#
loop_
_entity_poly.entity_id
_entity_poly.type
_entity_poly.pdbx_seq_one_letter_code
_entity_poly.pdbx_strand_id
1 'polypeptide(L)'
;MKGLFGDPRQLPPTVMLDGVNEGAEFLKRSLLSRLMETDYPQVSLNINYRNHPQILRLLNKAIYGGKLIPGRSTNQLERVGRTWNAWTRRTMPEIDLGSRRLFLSVDTVSSRQENEASWSNLGQIQAVQGLLQDMYDSRTPQGEQIRPSDVMIISPYKAQRSLVAATLAETEHGCLYRDNLTVDAAQGQEAPIVVVLLTKLSEVAEEASFVANKERLNVALSRAQKAIIIVGNARLWPEPVIKNIERRSSHKFFTGVLRLITAKSNRQVQYSQLLAAPVTSVNAIPIADPMDVDNTSKSVARDPATGTFAQSMAPTPMDPLQGSRVRLPPSISRSRSGSPLTRESEFVLGLLLGRSTREFASRPG
;
A
#
# COMPACT_ATOMS: atom_id res chain seq x y z
N MET A 1 -23.09 1.68 -21.85
CA MET A 1 -22.56 2.76 -20.98
C MET A 1 -21.06 2.54 -20.83
N LYS A 2 -20.21 3.51 -21.19
CA LYS A 2 -18.76 3.40 -20.98
C LYS A 2 -18.42 4.09 -19.65
N GLY A 3 -17.84 3.36 -18.71
CA GLY A 3 -17.41 3.89 -17.40
C GLY A 3 -15.90 3.75 -17.26
N LEU A 4 -15.27 4.72 -16.59
CA LEU A 4 -13.85 4.67 -16.24
C LEU A 4 -13.74 4.49 -14.73
N PHE A 5 -12.91 3.55 -14.29
CA PHE A 5 -12.74 3.20 -12.89
C PHE A 5 -11.26 3.29 -12.53
N GLY A 6 -10.95 3.81 -11.35
CA GLY A 6 -9.58 3.90 -10.87
C GLY A 6 -9.48 4.79 -9.64
N ASP A 7 -8.25 4.90 -9.14
CA ASP A 7 -7.91 5.75 -8.00
C ASP A 7 -6.67 6.58 -8.35
N PRO A 8 -6.79 7.91 -8.54
CA PRO A 8 -5.66 8.78 -8.87
C PRO A 8 -4.66 8.95 -7.71
N ARG A 9 -4.97 8.42 -6.51
CA ARG A 9 -4.06 8.41 -5.35
C ARG A 9 -3.21 7.14 -5.27
N GLN A 10 -3.36 6.22 -6.22
CA GLN A 10 -2.50 5.02 -6.39
C GLN A 10 -1.56 5.21 -7.60
N LEU A 11 -0.92 4.13 -8.07
CA LEU A 11 0.17 4.24 -9.03
C LEU A 11 -0.23 4.96 -10.32
N PRO A 12 0.54 5.97 -10.75
CA PRO A 12 0.36 6.58 -12.05
C PRO A 12 0.83 5.64 -13.17
N PRO A 13 0.44 5.91 -14.42
CA PRO A 13 1.04 5.28 -15.60
C PRO A 13 2.58 5.34 -15.57
N THR A 14 3.23 4.24 -15.94
CA THR A 14 4.69 4.20 -16.08
C THR A 14 5.10 4.86 -17.39
N VAL A 15 5.94 5.90 -17.30
CA VAL A 15 6.52 6.58 -18.46
C VAL A 15 8.01 6.29 -18.48
N MET A 16 8.49 5.64 -19.55
CA MET A 16 9.88 5.19 -19.66
C MET A 16 10.88 6.32 -19.90
N LEU A 17 10.43 7.42 -20.50
CA LEU A 17 11.23 8.60 -20.83
C LEU A 17 10.97 9.73 -19.84
N ASP A 18 10.88 9.38 -18.55
CA ASP A 18 10.62 10.34 -17.49
C ASP A 18 11.68 11.45 -17.44
N GLY A 19 11.26 12.70 -17.25
CA GLY A 19 12.14 13.87 -17.16
C GLY A 19 12.80 14.33 -18.47
N VAL A 20 12.48 13.69 -19.61
CA VAL A 20 13.07 14.02 -20.91
C VAL A 20 12.44 15.27 -21.53
N ASN A 21 11.13 15.45 -21.40
CA ASN A 21 10.40 16.62 -21.88
C ASN A 21 9.04 16.77 -21.18
N GLU A 22 8.37 17.89 -21.42
CA GLU A 22 7.02 18.17 -20.89
C GLU A 22 6.00 17.09 -21.27
N GLY A 23 6.13 16.50 -22.47
CA GLY A 23 5.27 15.41 -22.94
C GLY A 23 5.32 14.17 -22.04
N ALA A 24 6.49 13.83 -21.51
CA ALA A 24 6.63 12.73 -20.56
C ALA A 24 5.87 12.99 -19.25
N GLU A 25 5.88 14.22 -18.75
CA GLU A 25 5.08 14.63 -17.59
C GLU A 25 3.57 14.58 -17.89
N PHE A 26 3.16 15.01 -19.08
CA PHE A 26 1.75 14.90 -19.51
C PHE A 26 1.25 13.45 -19.55
N LEU A 27 2.10 12.50 -19.96
CA LEU A 27 1.76 11.08 -20.05
C LEU A 27 1.59 10.40 -18.68
N LYS A 28 2.17 10.95 -17.61
CA LYS A 28 1.94 10.46 -16.23
C LYS A 28 0.53 10.78 -15.73
N ARG A 29 -0.18 11.71 -16.36
CA ARG A 29 -1.53 12.08 -15.96
C ARG A 29 -2.56 11.21 -16.68
N SER A 30 -3.20 10.31 -15.94
CA SER A 30 -4.25 9.44 -16.48
C SER A 30 -5.44 10.23 -17.03
N LEU A 31 -6.18 9.66 -17.99
CA LEU A 31 -7.45 10.24 -18.46
C LEU A 31 -8.43 10.44 -17.30
N LEU A 32 -8.45 9.53 -16.32
CA LEU A 32 -9.30 9.66 -15.13
C LEU A 32 -8.94 10.93 -14.34
N SER A 33 -7.65 11.11 -14.03
CA SER A 33 -7.17 12.31 -13.34
C SER A 33 -7.53 13.59 -14.10
N ARG A 34 -7.47 13.56 -15.44
CA ARG A 34 -7.89 14.69 -16.27
C ARG A 34 -9.37 15.00 -16.14
N LEU A 35 -10.22 13.99 -16.23
CA LEU A 35 -11.67 14.16 -16.11
C LEU A 35 -12.08 14.59 -14.69
N MET A 36 -11.41 14.09 -13.65
CA MET A 36 -11.69 14.46 -12.25
C MET A 36 -11.33 15.91 -11.91
N GLU A 37 -10.41 16.53 -12.65
CA GLU A 37 -10.07 17.96 -12.52
C GLU A 37 -11.01 18.87 -13.33
N THR A 38 -11.94 18.28 -14.09
CA THR A 38 -13.02 18.99 -14.79
C THR A 38 -14.35 18.73 -14.09
N ASP A 39 -15.41 19.46 -14.46
CA ASP A 39 -16.78 19.21 -13.96
C ASP A 39 -17.44 17.94 -14.56
N TYR A 40 -16.63 16.95 -14.97
CA TYR A 40 -17.17 15.69 -15.47
C TYR A 40 -17.85 14.93 -14.33
N PRO A 41 -19.09 14.40 -14.53
CA PRO A 41 -19.79 13.68 -13.48
C PRO A 41 -18.98 12.51 -12.92
N GLN A 42 -18.77 12.50 -11.60
CA GLN A 42 -18.00 11.49 -10.91
C GLN A 42 -18.77 10.94 -9.70
N VAL A 43 -18.59 9.66 -9.43
CA VAL A 43 -19.16 8.97 -8.27
C VAL A 43 -18.02 8.44 -7.42
N SER A 44 -17.98 8.83 -6.15
CA SER A 44 -16.97 8.36 -5.20
C SER A 44 -17.49 7.17 -4.40
N LEU A 45 -16.74 6.07 -4.40
CA LEU A 45 -16.99 4.92 -3.53
C LEU A 45 -16.19 5.09 -2.24
N ASN A 46 -16.89 5.36 -1.14
CA ASN A 46 -16.27 5.69 0.14
C ASN A 46 -16.26 4.52 1.14
N ILE A 47 -16.96 3.41 0.87
CA ILE A 47 -16.97 2.25 1.77
C ILE A 47 -15.84 1.29 1.40
N ASN A 48 -14.92 1.04 2.34
CA ASN A 48 -13.83 0.08 2.18
C ASN A 48 -14.21 -1.25 2.82
N TYR A 49 -14.27 -2.31 2.01
CA TYR A 49 -14.60 -3.67 2.46
C TYR A 49 -13.38 -4.58 2.67
N ARG A 50 -12.16 -4.04 2.51
CA ARG A 50 -10.92 -4.81 2.54
C ARG A 50 -10.24 -4.75 3.91
N ASN A 51 -9.87 -3.53 4.30
CA ASN A 51 -8.92 -3.30 5.38
C ASN A 51 -9.64 -3.29 6.73
N HIS A 52 -9.08 -3.98 7.72
CA HIS A 52 -9.48 -3.81 9.11
C HIS A 52 -9.47 -2.32 9.50
N PRO A 53 -10.41 -1.83 10.33
CA PRO A 53 -10.53 -0.40 10.64
C PRO A 53 -9.22 0.26 11.10
N GLN A 54 -8.44 -0.44 11.92
CA GLN A 54 -7.11 0.02 12.34
C GLN A 54 -6.17 0.25 11.14
N ILE A 55 -6.08 -0.68 10.19
CA ILE A 55 -5.23 -0.53 8.99
C ILE A 55 -5.75 0.63 8.13
N LEU A 56 -7.06 0.70 7.91
CA LEU A 56 -7.69 1.75 7.12
C LEU A 56 -7.38 3.15 7.68
N ARG A 57 -7.42 3.34 9.01
CA ARG A 57 -7.13 4.63 9.64
C ARG A 57 -5.73 5.16 9.30
N LEU A 58 -4.74 4.28 9.17
CA LEU A 58 -3.35 4.65 8.86
C LEU A 58 -3.24 5.43 7.54
N LEU A 59 -3.94 4.95 6.50
CA LEU A 59 -3.91 5.54 5.15
C LEU A 59 -5.04 6.55 4.90
N ASN A 60 -6.20 6.37 5.54
CA ASN A 60 -7.39 7.18 5.27
C ASN A 60 -7.19 8.66 5.59
N LYS A 61 -6.64 9.00 6.77
CA LYS A 61 -6.42 10.40 7.17
C LYS A 61 -5.43 11.10 6.24
N ALA A 62 -4.32 10.44 5.94
CA ALA A 62 -3.22 11.06 5.22
C ALA A 62 -3.39 11.13 3.71
N ILE A 63 -4.09 10.16 3.10
CA ILE A 63 -4.24 10.07 1.64
C ILE A 63 -5.64 10.49 1.17
N TYR A 64 -6.68 10.09 1.91
CA TYR A 64 -8.08 10.28 1.51
C TYR A 64 -8.81 11.32 2.35
N GLY A 65 -8.12 12.01 3.27
CA GLY A 65 -8.69 13.05 4.12
C GLY A 65 -9.76 12.55 5.08
N GLY A 66 -9.71 11.28 5.49
CA GLY A 66 -10.68 10.67 6.40
C GLY A 66 -12.01 10.29 5.75
N LYS A 67 -12.14 10.39 4.42
CA LYS A 67 -13.41 10.16 3.71
C LYS A 67 -13.82 8.69 3.60
N LEU A 68 -12.88 7.74 3.77
CA LEU A 68 -13.19 6.31 3.68
C LEU A 68 -13.85 5.80 4.96
N ILE A 69 -14.88 4.98 4.81
CA ILE A 69 -15.66 4.37 5.89
C ILE A 69 -15.39 2.87 5.87
N PRO A 70 -14.99 2.24 7.00
CA PRO A 70 -14.84 0.79 7.05
C PRO A 70 -16.20 0.10 6.88
N GLY A 71 -16.24 -0.94 6.05
CA GLY A 71 -17.41 -1.78 5.85
C GLY A 71 -17.70 -2.65 7.07
N ARG A 72 -18.96 -3.05 7.25
CA ARG A 72 -19.43 -3.83 8.42
C ARG A 72 -18.67 -5.16 8.61
N SER A 73 -18.20 -5.77 7.52
CA SER A 73 -17.46 -7.04 7.55
C SER A 73 -15.98 -6.89 7.96
N THR A 74 -15.39 -5.71 7.86
CA THR A 74 -13.93 -5.53 8.05
C THR A 74 -13.44 -5.76 9.47
N ASN A 75 -14.33 -5.66 10.47
CA ASN A 75 -14.02 -5.91 11.88
C ASN A 75 -14.44 -7.32 12.35
N GLN A 76 -14.96 -8.16 11.44
CA GLN A 76 -15.35 -9.51 11.82
C GLN A 76 -14.12 -10.36 12.15
N LEU A 77 -14.11 -10.94 13.34
CA LEU A 77 -13.08 -11.88 13.77
C LEU A 77 -13.29 -13.23 13.09
N GLU A 78 -12.65 -13.39 11.94
CA GLU A 78 -12.51 -14.67 11.21
C GLU A 78 -11.25 -15.43 11.68
N ARG A 79 -11.01 -16.63 11.11
CA ARG A 79 -9.86 -17.50 11.42
C ARG A 79 -8.56 -16.71 11.60
N VAL A 80 -8.10 -15.99 10.56
CA VAL A 80 -6.84 -15.22 10.59
C VAL A 80 -6.88 -14.11 11.64
N GLY A 81 -8.02 -13.45 11.81
CA GLY A 81 -8.18 -12.38 12.79
C GLY A 81 -8.11 -12.89 14.24
N ARG A 82 -8.68 -14.07 14.50
CA ARG A 82 -8.65 -14.76 15.81
C ARG A 82 -7.25 -15.29 16.12
N THR A 83 -6.62 -15.96 15.17
CA THR A 83 -5.26 -16.49 15.32
C THR A 83 -4.25 -15.37 15.54
N TRP A 84 -4.36 -14.27 14.79
CA TRP A 84 -3.56 -13.06 15.02
C TRP A 84 -3.72 -12.53 16.44
N ASN A 85 -4.96 -12.41 16.92
CA ASN A 85 -5.21 -11.92 18.28
C ASN A 85 -4.66 -12.87 19.33
N ALA A 86 -4.78 -14.19 19.15
CA ALA A 86 -4.21 -15.16 20.09
C ALA A 86 -2.67 -15.08 20.11
N TRP A 87 -2.04 -15.05 18.93
CA TRP A 87 -0.60 -14.94 18.79
C TRP A 87 -0.05 -13.64 19.39
N THR A 88 -0.61 -12.49 19.01
CA THR A 88 -0.17 -11.18 19.54
C THR A 88 -0.28 -11.10 21.06
N ARG A 89 -1.35 -11.63 21.66
CA ARG A 89 -1.49 -11.63 23.13
C ARG A 89 -0.48 -12.52 23.83
N ARG A 90 -0.11 -13.65 23.22
CA ARG A 90 0.86 -14.59 23.77
C ARG A 90 2.28 -14.02 23.67
N THR A 91 2.65 -13.54 22.49
CA THR A 91 4.03 -13.14 22.20
C THR A 91 4.29 -11.67 22.59
N MET A 92 3.24 -10.84 22.65
CA MET A 92 3.31 -9.41 23.00
C MET A 92 2.19 -8.99 23.96
N PRO A 93 2.15 -9.51 25.19
CA PRO A 93 1.08 -9.17 26.15
C PRO A 93 1.05 -7.68 26.50
N GLU A 94 2.18 -6.97 26.35
CA GLU A 94 2.29 -5.53 26.64
C GLU A 94 1.80 -4.62 25.51
N ILE A 95 1.63 -5.17 24.31
CA ILE A 95 1.06 -4.48 23.16
C ILE A 95 -0.46 -4.69 23.23
N ASP A 96 -1.21 -3.60 23.12
CA ASP A 96 -2.67 -3.60 23.16
C ASP A 96 -3.27 -4.78 22.36
N LEU A 97 -4.18 -5.52 23.01
CA LEU A 97 -4.62 -6.82 22.54
C LEU A 97 -5.26 -6.68 21.14
N GLY A 98 -4.58 -7.19 20.11
CA GLY A 98 -5.11 -7.20 18.75
C GLY A 98 -4.76 -5.98 17.91
N SER A 99 -3.66 -5.28 18.20
CA SER A 99 -3.05 -4.35 17.24
C SER A 99 -2.88 -5.04 15.88
N ARG A 100 -3.50 -4.50 14.84
CA ARG A 100 -3.40 -4.97 13.45
C ARG A 100 -2.26 -4.34 12.67
N ARG A 101 -1.48 -3.48 13.31
CA ARG A 101 -0.39 -2.72 12.70
C ARG A 101 0.86 -2.90 13.55
N LEU A 102 1.80 -3.67 13.04
CA LEU A 102 3.06 -3.95 13.70
C LEU A 102 4.19 -3.30 12.92
N PHE A 103 5.08 -2.59 13.61
CA PHE A 103 6.37 -2.22 13.08
C PHE A 103 7.45 -3.06 13.75
N LEU A 104 8.21 -3.83 12.97
CA LEU A 104 9.34 -4.62 13.42
C LEU A 104 10.62 -3.82 13.15
N SER A 105 11.17 -3.22 14.21
CA SER A 105 12.45 -2.54 14.16
C SER A 105 13.58 -3.55 14.27
N VAL A 106 14.30 -3.74 13.18
CA VAL A 106 15.44 -4.66 13.06
C VAL A 106 16.70 -3.81 12.91
N ASP A 107 17.62 -3.94 13.86
CA ASP A 107 18.86 -3.16 13.85
C ASP A 107 19.93 -3.85 13.00
N THR A 108 19.83 -3.65 11.68
CA THR A 108 20.74 -4.24 10.68
C THR A 108 21.09 -3.23 9.60
N VAL A 109 22.23 -3.45 8.94
CA VAL A 109 22.71 -2.60 7.85
C VAL A 109 22.24 -3.17 6.51
N SER A 110 21.87 -2.27 5.60
CA SER A 110 21.54 -2.66 4.23
C SER A 110 22.82 -2.87 3.43
N SER A 111 22.86 -3.93 2.63
CA SER A 111 23.96 -4.20 1.71
C SER A 111 23.54 -3.96 0.26
N ARG A 112 24.53 -3.65 -0.56
CA ARG A 112 24.42 -3.53 -2.01
C ARG A 112 25.62 -4.26 -2.61
N GLN A 113 25.37 -5.18 -3.54
CA GLN A 113 26.46 -5.83 -4.26
C GLN A 113 27.13 -4.83 -5.20
N GLU A 114 28.45 -4.90 -5.35
CA GLU A 114 29.25 -3.93 -6.12
C GLU A 114 28.76 -3.73 -7.56
N ASN A 115 28.16 -4.76 -8.16
CA ASN A 115 27.65 -4.76 -9.54
C ASN A 115 26.13 -4.54 -9.68
N GLU A 116 25.40 -4.37 -8.57
CA GLU A 116 23.95 -4.19 -8.61
C GLU A 116 23.53 -2.81 -8.13
N ALA A 117 22.53 -2.20 -8.78
CA ALA A 117 21.97 -0.91 -8.35
C ALA A 117 20.93 -1.03 -7.22
N SER A 118 20.58 -2.26 -6.83
CA SER A 118 19.47 -2.55 -5.92
C SER A 118 19.97 -2.93 -4.52
N TRP A 119 19.16 -2.65 -3.50
CA TRP A 119 19.51 -2.83 -2.10
C TRP A 119 18.84 -4.06 -1.53
N SER A 120 19.51 -4.68 -0.56
CA SER A 120 19.00 -5.79 0.21
C SER A 120 19.38 -5.69 1.69
N ASN A 121 18.64 -6.36 2.55
CA ASN A 121 18.89 -6.43 3.98
C ASN A 121 18.54 -7.83 4.48
N LEU A 122 19.56 -8.67 4.67
CA LEU A 122 19.41 -10.06 5.11
C LEU A 122 18.81 -10.15 6.51
N GLY A 123 19.23 -9.30 7.44
CA GLY A 123 18.75 -9.38 8.81
C GLY A 123 17.26 -9.04 8.95
N GLN A 124 16.70 -8.17 8.10
CA GLN A 124 15.24 -7.99 8.03
C GLN A 124 14.53 -9.27 7.57
N ILE A 125 15.14 -10.04 6.66
CA ILE A 125 14.56 -11.30 6.15
C ILE A 125 14.60 -12.38 7.22
N GLN A 126 15.72 -12.53 7.94
CA GLN A 126 15.86 -13.47 9.05
C GLN A 126 14.88 -13.14 10.20
N ALA A 127 14.69 -11.86 10.52
CA ALA A 127 13.70 -11.46 11.51
C ALA A 127 12.27 -11.82 11.07
N VAL A 128 11.94 -11.65 9.77
CA VAL A 128 10.66 -12.07 9.20
C VAL A 128 10.50 -13.58 9.21
N GLN A 129 11.55 -14.33 8.89
CA GLN A 129 11.56 -15.79 8.89
C GLN A 129 11.16 -16.35 10.26
N GLY A 130 11.84 -15.92 11.33
CA GLY A 130 11.49 -16.35 12.68
C GLY A 130 10.10 -15.87 13.11
N LEU A 131 9.68 -14.67 12.70
CA LEU A 131 8.36 -14.14 13.01
C LEU A 131 7.26 -15.00 12.39
N LEU A 132 7.44 -15.37 11.12
CA LEU A 132 6.49 -16.22 10.40
C LEU A 132 6.42 -17.63 10.99
N GLN A 133 7.57 -18.20 11.38
CA GLN A 133 7.61 -19.50 12.08
C GLN A 133 6.79 -19.45 13.39
N ASP A 134 7.06 -18.47 14.28
CA ASP A 134 6.29 -18.32 15.54
C ASP A 134 4.80 -18.07 15.29
N MET A 135 4.45 -17.34 14.22
CA MET A 135 3.05 -17.12 13.83
C MET A 135 2.37 -18.39 13.32
N TYR A 136 3.06 -19.25 12.56
CA TYR A 136 2.50 -20.47 12.00
C TYR A 136 2.39 -21.59 13.03
N ASP A 137 3.30 -21.64 14.00
CA ASP A 137 3.27 -22.60 15.11
C ASP A 137 2.17 -22.25 16.13
N SER A 138 1.75 -20.98 16.16
CA SER A 138 0.70 -20.51 17.06
C SER A 138 -0.69 -21.00 16.64
N ARG A 139 -1.39 -21.64 17.59
CA ARG A 139 -2.77 -22.12 17.41
C ARG A 139 -3.73 -21.49 18.40
N THR A 140 -4.97 -21.30 17.98
CA THR A 140 -6.06 -20.97 18.91
C THR A 140 -6.48 -22.21 19.71
N PRO A 141 -7.23 -22.06 20.82
CA PRO A 141 -7.82 -23.20 21.53
C PRO A 141 -8.71 -24.09 20.64
N GLN A 142 -9.28 -23.51 19.58
CA GLN A 142 -10.08 -24.22 18.59
C GLN A 142 -9.24 -24.89 17.48
N GLY A 143 -7.91 -24.85 17.58
CA GLY A 143 -6.98 -25.46 16.63
C GLY A 143 -6.76 -24.65 15.34
N GLU A 144 -7.28 -23.43 15.26
CA GLU A 144 -7.06 -22.55 14.11
C GLU A 144 -5.63 -22.01 14.10
N GLN A 145 -5.06 -21.79 12.91
CA GLN A 145 -3.71 -21.22 12.74
C GLN A 145 -3.64 -20.30 11.53
N ILE A 146 -2.60 -19.47 11.48
CA ILE A 146 -2.21 -18.73 10.28
C ILE A 146 -1.47 -19.70 9.33
N ARG A 147 -1.72 -19.58 8.03
CA ARG A 147 -1.10 -20.44 7.01
C ARG A 147 -0.20 -19.62 6.10
N PRO A 148 0.79 -20.24 5.43
CA PRO A 148 1.58 -19.60 4.38
C PRO A 148 0.73 -18.88 3.31
N SER A 149 -0.38 -19.47 2.92
CA SER A 149 -1.33 -18.90 1.95
C SER A 149 -2.04 -17.62 2.43
N ASP A 150 -1.89 -17.23 3.70
CA ASP A 150 -2.47 -16.01 4.26
C ASP A 150 -1.51 -14.81 4.18
N VAL A 151 -0.23 -15.05 3.83
CA VAL A 151 0.85 -14.07 3.95
C VAL A 151 1.38 -13.66 2.59
N MET A 152 1.33 -12.35 2.31
CA MET A 152 2.02 -11.72 1.19
C MET A 152 3.22 -10.91 1.71
N ILE A 153 4.37 -11.06 1.07
CA ILE A 153 5.54 -10.20 1.28
C ILE A 153 5.62 -9.17 0.15
N ILE A 154 5.84 -7.92 0.49
CA ILE A 154 6.08 -6.82 -0.45
C ILE A 154 7.50 -6.32 -0.27
N SER A 155 8.30 -6.49 -1.32
CA SER A 155 9.70 -6.11 -1.41
C SER A 155 9.86 -4.99 -2.46
N PRO A 156 10.11 -3.74 -2.05
CA PRO A 156 10.22 -2.62 -2.98
C PRO A 156 11.44 -2.70 -3.91
N TYR A 157 12.49 -3.37 -3.46
CA TYR A 157 13.76 -3.50 -4.17
C TYR A 157 13.87 -4.89 -4.79
N LYS A 158 14.34 -4.93 -6.04
CA LYS A 158 14.53 -6.20 -6.78
C LYS A 158 15.53 -7.12 -6.08
N ALA A 159 16.66 -6.58 -5.59
CA ALA A 159 17.64 -7.38 -4.84
C ALA A 159 17.03 -7.95 -3.55
N GLN A 160 16.27 -7.16 -2.78
CA GLN A 160 15.55 -7.68 -1.62
C GLN A 160 14.58 -8.79 -2.00
N ARG A 161 13.81 -8.62 -3.07
CA ARG A 161 12.86 -9.65 -3.52
C ARG A 161 13.57 -10.97 -3.84
N SER A 162 14.67 -10.90 -4.60
CA SER A 162 15.47 -12.09 -4.92
C SER A 162 16.06 -12.73 -3.67
N LEU A 163 16.57 -11.92 -2.74
CA LEU A 163 17.15 -12.42 -1.50
C LEU A 163 16.09 -13.09 -0.60
N VAL A 164 14.90 -12.51 -0.48
CA VAL A 164 13.75 -13.13 0.24
C VAL A 164 13.44 -14.49 -0.36
N ALA A 165 13.36 -14.59 -1.69
CA ALA A 165 13.06 -15.85 -2.36
C ALA A 165 14.16 -16.90 -2.13
N ALA A 166 15.44 -16.50 -2.13
CA ALA A 166 16.55 -17.39 -1.86
C ALA A 166 16.57 -17.88 -0.40
N THR A 167 16.54 -16.96 0.55
CA THR A 167 16.67 -17.27 1.99
C THR A 167 15.47 -18.04 2.54
N LEU A 168 14.24 -17.67 2.15
CA LEU A 168 13.05 -18.33 2.68
C LEU A 168 12.72 -19.66 1.98
N ALA A 169 13.33 -19.94 0.83
CA ALA A 169 13.21 -21.23 0.15
C ALA A 169 14.18 -22.29 0.67
N GLU A 170 15.09 -21.94 1.60
CA GLU A 170 16.02 -22.89 2.22
C GLU A 170 15.26 -24.04 2.89
N THR A 171 15.68 -25.27 2.65
CA THR A 171 14.90 -26.47 3.06
C THR A 171 14.95 -26.74 4.56
N GLU A 172 16.06 -26.39 5.23
CA GLU A 172 16.23 -26.67 6.66
C GLU A 172 15.62 -25.59 7.54
N HIS A 173 15.76 -24.32 7.14
CA HIS A 173 15.38 -23.18 7.97
C HIS A 173 14.29 -22.31 7.31
N GLY A 174 13.94 -22.51 6.04
CA GLY A 174 13.07 -21.63 5.29
C GLY A 174 11.65 -21.51 5.84
N CYS A 175 10.88 -20.60 5.24
CA CYS A 175 9.54 -20.29 5.69
C CYS A 175 8.64 -19.98 4.49
N LEU A 176 7.59 -20.78 4.31
CA LEU A 176 6.67 -20.62 3.19
C LEU A 176 5.81 -19.36 3.33
N TYR A 177 5.45 -18.77 2.20
CA TYR A 177 4.55 -17.63 2.07
C TYR A 177 3.75 -17.76 0.76
N ARG A 178 2.70 -16.95 0.59
CA ARG A 178 1.86 -16.98 -0.62
C ARG A 178 2.56 -16.35 -1.81
N ASP A 179 2.90 -15.06 -1.67
CA ASP A 179 3.53 -14.27 -2.72
C ASP A 179 4.66 -13.40 -2.16
N ASN A 180 5.68 -13.14 -2.99
CA ASN A 180 6.69 -12.11 -2.75
C ASN A 180 6.72 -11.19 -3.98
N LEU A 181 6.09 -10.02 -3.84
CA LEU A 181 5.79 -9.10 -4.95
C LEU A 181 6.54 -7.78 -4.80
N THR A 182 6.81 -7.14 -5.93
CA THR A 182 7.07 -5.69 -5.93
C THR A 182 5.77 -4.94 -5.66
N VAL A 183 5.88 -3.65 -5.33
CA VAL A 183 4.72 -2.82 -5.03
C VAL A 183 3.80 -2.68 -6.24
N ASP A 184 4.39 -2.46 -7.41
CA ASP A 184 3.69 -2.34 -8.68
C ASP A 184 2.95 -3.67 -9.01
N ALA A 185 3.57 -4.83 -8.76
CA ALA A 185 2.93 -6.13 -8.94
C ALA A 185 1.86 -6.46 -7.89
N ALA A 186 1.93 -5.84 -6.70
CA ALA A 186 0.93 -5.99 -5.66
C ALA A 186 -0.35 -5.15 -5.93
N GLN A 187 -0.34 -4.26 -6.92
CA GLN A 187 -1.51 -3.46 -7.27
C GLN A 187 -2.68 -4.36 -7.68
N GLY A 188 -3.83 -4.16 -7.07
CA GLY A 188 -5.02 -5.00 -7.29
C GLY A 188 -5.02 -6.34 -6.55
N GLN A 189 -3.90 -6.75 -5.97
CA GLN A 189 -3.81 -7.93 -5.10
C GLN A 189 -4.16 -7.59 -3.65
N GLU A 190 -4.49 -8.60 -2.86
CA GLU A 190 -4.73 -8.46 -1.42
C GLU A 190 -4.43 -9.77 -0.69
N ALA A 191 -4.11 -9.67 0.60
CA ALA A 191 -3.84 -10.81 1.46
C ALA A 191 -4.35 -10.57 2.89
N PRO A 192 -4.72 -11.64 3.63
CA PRO A 192 -5.05 -11.52 5.05
C PRO A 192 -3.96 -10.82 5.85
N ILE A 193 -2.70 -11.17 5.62
CA ILE A 193 -1.53 -10.57 6.27
C ILE A 193 -0.55 -10.10 5.20
N VAL A 194 -0.03 -8.88 5.37
CA VAL A 194 1.00 -8.33 4.49
C VAL A 194 2.22 -7.92 5.30
N VAL A 195 3.38 -8.37 4.86
CA VAL A 195 4.69 -7.96 5.37
C VAL A 195 5.33 -7.01 4.37
N VAL A 196 5.63 -5.78 4.78
CA VAL A 196 6.30 -4.77 3.94
C VAL A 196 7.74 -4.60 4.40
N LEU A 197 8.69 -4.98 3.56
CA LEU A 197 10.12 -4.86 3.83
C LEU A 197 10.64 -3.50 3.35
N LEU A 198 10.88 -2.56 4.25
CA LEU A 198 11.43 -1.25 3.86
C LEU A 198 12.84 -1.38 3.28
N THR A 199 13.58 -2.43 3.64
CA THR A 199 14.91 -2.80 3.12
C THR A 199 15.98 -1.77 3.43
N LYS A 200 15.94 -0.64 2.73
CA LYS A 200 16.93 0.41 2.71
C LYS A 200 16.38 1.62 3.43
N LEU A 201 17.06 2.09 4.48
CA LEU A 201 17.11 3.51 4.79
C LEU A 201 18.55 3.90 5.14
N SER A 202 18.95 5.06 4.64
CA SER A 202 20.10 5.81 5.13
C SER A 202 19.56 7.09 5.78
N GLU A 203 20.41 7.84 6.46
CA GLU A 203 20.05 9.17 7.00
C GLU A 203 19.70 10.19 5.89
N VAL A 204 19.96 9.84 4.63
CA VAL A 204 19.77 10.70 3.45
C VAL A 204 18.42 10.42 2.78
N ALA A 205 17.52 11.40 2.84
CA ALA A 205 16.16 11.33 2.31
C ALA A 205 16.06 10.93 0.82
N GLU A 206 16.99 11.42 0.00
CA GLU A 206 17.04 11.19 -1.46
C GLU A 206 17.31 9.73 -1.82
N GLU A 207 17.88 8.96 -0.90
CA GLU A 207 18.19 7.56 -1.11
C GLU A 207 17.01 6.62 -0.83
N ALA A 208 15.94 7.12 -0.19
CA ALA A 208 14.73 6.39 0.18
C ALA A 208 13.67 6.41 -0.95
N SER A 209 14.08 6.21 -2.19
CA SER A 209 13.27 6.42 -3.40
C SER A 209 11.91 5.72 -3.43
N PHE A 210 11.79 4.51 -2.89
CA PHE A 210 10.49 3.83 -2.76
C PHE A 210 9.59 4.54 -1.74
N VAL A 211 10.17 4.82 -0.59
CA VAL A 211 9.46 5.29 0.59
C VAL A 211 9.02 6.75 0.42
N ALA A 212 9.75 7.50 -0.39
CA ALA A 212 9.35 8.80 -0.88
C ALA A 212 8.08 8.72 -1.74
N ASN A 213 7.86 7.69 -2.57
CA ASN A 213 6.68 7.65 -3.42
C ASN A 213 5.39 7.32 -2.63
N LYS A 214 4.53 8.33 -2.40
CA LYS A 214 3.29 8.20 -1.61
C LYS A 214 2.30 7.21 -2.23
N GLU A 215 2.22 7.14 -3.56
CA GLU A 215 1.31 6.24 -4.28
C GLU A 215 1.72 4.78 -4.07
N ARG A 216 3.02 4.50 -4.17
CA ARG A 216 3.61 3.18 -3.88
C ARG A 216 3.43 2.78 -2.43
N LEU A 217 3.66 3.70 -1.50
CA LEU A 217 3.41 3.44 -0.08
C LEU A 217 1.92 3.20 0.20
N ASN A 218 1.00 3.96 -0.42
CA ASN A 218 -0.44 3.73 -0.34
C ASN A 218 -0.82 2.33 -0.85
N VAL A 219 -0.29 1.92 -2.01
CA VAL A 219 -0.53 0.57 -2.54
C VAL A 219 -0.05 -0.48 -1.55
N ALA A 220 1.22 -0.42 -1.10
CA ALA A 220 1.79 -1.39 -0.18
C ALA A 220 0.99 -1.53 1.13
N LEU A 221 0.64 -0.39 1.76
CA LEU A 221 -0.07 -0.39 3.04
C LEU A 221 -1.54 -0.80 2.93
N SER A 222 -2.16 -0.63 1.75
CA SER A 222 -3.57 -0.95 1.53
C SER A 222 -3.83 -2.41 1.14
N ARG A 223 -2.80 -3.23 0.93
CA ARG A 223 -2.98 -4.65 0.52
C ARG A 223 -3.45 -5.57 1.65
N ALA A 224 -3.23 -5.16 2.90
CA ALA A 224 -3.51 -5.96 4.10
C ALA A 224 -5.00 -5.95 4.47
N GLN A 225 -5.63 -7.11 4.55
CA GLN A 225 -7.02 -7.21 5.01
C GLN A 225 -7.12 -7.22 6.54
N LYS A 226 -6.34 -8.08 7.22
CA LYS A 226 -6.48 -8.34 8.66
C LYS A 226 -5.34 -7.78 9.49
N ALA A 227 -4.09 -7.91 9.03
CA ALA A 227 -2.93 -7.36 9.72
C ALA A 227 -1.84 -6.91 8.76
N ILE A 228 -1.10 -5.87 9.15
CA ILE A 228 0.08 -5.39 8.44
C ILE A 228 1.29 -5.39 9.36
N ILE A 229 2.41 -5.87 8.82
CA ILE A 229 3.72 -5.88 9.47
C ILE A 229 4.66 -5.06 8.59
N ILE A 230 5.22 -3.98 9.13
CA ILE A 230 6.21 -3.15 8.43
C ILE A 230 7.56 -3.45 9.07
N VAL A 231 8.56 -3.78 8.28
CA VAL A 231 9.89 -4.14 8.77
C VAL A 231 10.89 -3.09 8.31
N GLY A 232 11.66 -2.55 9.24
CA GLY A 232 12.67 -1.53 8.96
C GLY A 232 13.56 -1.29 10.17
N ASN A 233 14.31 -0.20 10.20
CA ASN A 233 15.13 0.17 11.35
C ASN A 233 14.66 1.51 11.92
N ALA A 234 14.00 1.49 13.09
CA ALA A 234 13.47 2.70 13.71
C ALA A 234 14.55 3.71 14.13
N ARG A 235 15.78 3.23 14.38
CA ARG A 235 16.90 4.08 14.82
C ARG A 235 17.38 5.05 13.74
N LEU A 236 17.07 4.77 12.48
CA LEU A 236 17.44 5.60 11.34
C LEU A 236 16.55 6.84 11.18
N TRP A 237 15.51 6.98 12.00
CA TRP A 237 14.55 8.09 11.90
C TRP A 237 14.40 8.87 13.20
N PRO A 238 15.49 9.41 13.76
CA PRO A 238 15.34 10.39 14.82
C PRO A 238 14.62 11.64 14.27
N GLU A 239 13.95 12.38 15.15
CA GLU A 239 13.19 13.59 14.78
C GLU A 239 13.92 14.57 13.83
N PRO A 240 15.24 14.83 13.98
CA PRO A 240 15.97 15.67 13.02
C PRO A 240 15.93 15.14 11.58
N VAL A 241 16.07 13.81 11.40
CA VAL A 241 16.01 13.16 10.08
C VAL A 241 14.59 13.24 9.52
N ILE A 242 13.57 12.96 10.34
CA ILE A 242 12.16 13.08 9.92
C ILE A 242 11.84 14.50 9.45
N LYS A 243 12.29 15.52 10.18
CA LYS A 243 12.12 16.94 9.80
C LYS A 243 12.88 17.29 8.52
N ASN A 244 14.07 16.74 8.32
CA ASN A 244 14.82 16.94 7.08
C ASN A 244 14.10 16.32 5.87
N ILE A 245 13.54 15.11 6.02
CA ILE A 245 12.71 14.47 4.99
C ILE A 245 11.45 15.31 4.69
N GLU A 246 10.80 15.86 5.72
CA GLU A 246 9.60 16.71 5.57
C GLU A 246 9.89 18.04 4.87
N ARG A 247 11.08 18.61 5.07
CA ARG A 247 11.51 19.86 4.40
C ARG A 247 11.88 19.64 2.95
N ARG A 248 12.54 18.52 2.64
CA ARG A 248 13.04 18.22 1.29
C ARG A 248 12.02 17.51 0.41
N SER A 249 11.01 16.91 1.01
CA SER A 249 10.00 16.14 0.29
C SER A 249 8.59 16.57 0.64
N SER A 250 7.69 16.55 -0.33
CA SER A 250 6.25 16.80 -0.12
C SER A 250 5.53 15.63 0.58
N HIS A 251 6.27 14.63 1.07
CA HIS A 251 5.74 13.35 1.54
C HIS A 251 5.35 13.36 3.02
N LYS A 252 4.43 14.27 3.38
CA LYS A 252 3.82 14.37 4.72
C LYS A 252 3.22 13.05 5.22
N PHE A 253 2.79 12.18 4.30
CA PHE A 253 2.26 10.86 4.64
C PHE A 253 3.32 9.96 5.26
N PHE A 254 4.47 9.81 4.60
CA PHE A 254 5.52 8.92 5.07
C PHE A 254 6.12 9.42 6.39
N THR A 255 6.41 10.72 6.50
CA THR A 255 6.91 11.30 7.75
C THR A 255 5.88 11.19 8.88
N GLY A 256 4.58 11.27 8.58
CA GLY A 256 3.51 10.96 9.54
C GLY A 256 3.53 9.52 10.03
N VAL A 257 3.73 8.55 9.12
CA VAL A 257 3.88 7.13 9.49
C VAL A 257 5.14 6.92 10.34
N LEU A 258 6.26 7.55 9.99
CA LEU A 258 7.48 7.48 10.80
C LEU A 258 7.28 8.03 12.20
N ARG A 259 6.63 9.19 12.35
CA ARG A 259 6.30 9.75 13.67
C ARG A 259 5.41 8.81 14.49
N LEU A 260 4.47 8.13 13.84
CA LEU A 260 3.64 7.13 14.50
C LEU A 260 4.43 5.90 14.97
N ILE A 261 5.53 5.56 14.29
CA ILE A 261 6.40 4.44 14.65
C ILE A 261 7.40 4.86 15.74
N THR A 262 8.01 6.04 15.63
CA THR A 262 9.05 6.53 16.53
C THR A 262 8.51 7.31 17.73
N ALA A 263 7.20 7.43 17.86
CA ALA A 263 6.56 8.08 19.00
C ALA A 263 7.03 7.46 20.32
N LYS A 264 7.47 8.31 21.26
CA LYS A 264 7.94 7.89 22.60
C LYS A 264 6.86 7.17 23.41
N SER A 265 5.59 7.39 23.08
CA SER A 265 4.44 6.69 23.68
C SER A 265 4.36 5.22 23.29
N ASN A 266 5.04 4.80 22.22
CA ASN A 266 4.98 3.42 21.79
C ASN A 266 5.80 2.54 22.72
N ARG A 267 5.14 1.53 23.29
CA ARG A 267 5.82 0.46 24.01
C ARG A 267 6.60 -0.39 23.01
N GLN A 268 7.89 -0.60 23.28
CA GLN A 268 8.73 -1.48 22.49
C GLN A 268 8.82 -2.82 23.19
N VAL A 269 8.45 -3.90 22.50
CA VAL A 269 8.63 -5.26 23.00
C VAL A 269 9.82 -5.86 22.29
N GLN A 270 10.85 -6.23 23.05
CA GLN A 270 12.02 -6.90 22.50
C GLN A 270 11.68 -8.36 22.16
N TYR A 271 11.91 -8.75 20.91
CA TYR A 271 11.72 -10.09 20.40
C TYR A 271 13.05 -10.86 20.44
N SER A 272 13.43 -11.36 21.61
CA SER A 272 14.67 -12.11 21.79
C SER A 272 14.69 -13.44 21.01
N GLN A 273 13.52 -14.05 20.77
CA GLN A 273 13.38 -15.30 20.03
C GLN A 273 13.71 -15.20 18.53
N LEU A 274 13.84 -13.97 18.00
CA LEU A 274 14.12 -13.71 16.57
C LEU A 274 15.58 -13.32 16.31
N LEU A 275 16.46 -13.48 17.31
CA LEU A 275 17.87 -13.10 17.20
C LEU A 275 18.66 -14.21 16.50
N ALA A 276 19.07 -13.95 15.26
CA ALA A 276 20.10 -14.70 14.54
C ALA A 276 21.13 -13.69 13.98
N ALA A 277 22.43 -14.03 13.98
CA ALA A 277 23.44 -13.13 13.40
C ALA A 277 23.12 -12.85 11.91
N PRO A 278 23.21 -11.58 11.44
CA PRO A 278 23.80 -10.39 12.06
C PRO A 278 22.80 -9.47 12.79
N VAL A 279 21.61 -9.95 13.16
CA VAL A 279 20.58 -9.14 13.83
C VAL A 279 20.98 -8.86 15.28
N THR A 280 21.24 -7.59 15.62
CA THR A 280 21.65 -7.19 16.97
C THR A 280 20.45 -6.95 17.90
N SER A 281 19.33 -6.49 17.35
CA SER A 281 18.07 -6.35 18.09
C SER A 281 16.86 -6.39 17.16
N VAL A 282 15.76 -6.95 17.67
CA VAL A 282 14.44 -6.94 17.03
C VAL A 282 13.43 -6.42 18.03
N ASN A 283 12.81 -5.28 17.75
CA ASN A 283 11.78 -4.69 18.60
C ASN A 283 10.47 -4.59 17.83
N ALA A 284 9.41 -5.17 18.40
CA ALA A 284 8.06 -4.95 17.93
C ALA A 284 7.47 -3.68 18.53
N ILE A 285 6.91 -2.85 17.67
CA ILE A 285 6.34 -1.55 18.01
C ILE A 285 4.92 -1.51 17.41
N PRO A 286 3.86 -1.44 18.22
CA PRO A 286 2.53 -1.22 17.67
C PRO A 286 2.47 0.18 17.09
N ILE A 287 1.96 0.30 15.87
CA ILE A 287 1.79 1.61 15.25
C ILE A 287 0.56 2.25 15.89
N ALA A 288 0.77 3.30 16.68
CA ALA A 288 -0.28 4.05 17.38
C ALA A 288 -1.38 4.56 16.44
N ASP A 289 -2.55 4.87 16.99
CA ASP A 289 -3.60 5.45 16.17
C ASP A 289 -3.20 6.89 15.75
N PRO A 290 -3.45 7.31 14.49
CA PRO A 290 -3.16 8.66 14.01
C PRO A 290 -3.86 9.79 14.78
N MET A 291 -4.75 9.46 15.73
CA MET A 291 -5.43 10.40 16.63
C MET A 291 -4.68 10.62 17.95
N ASP A 292 -3.81 9.71 18.35
CA ASP A 292 -3.07 9.82 19.62
C ASP A 292 -1.94 10.87 19.51
N VAL A 293 -1.36 11.05 18.32
CA VAL A 293 -0.23 11.96 18.11
C VAL A 293 -0.68 13.43 18.09
N ASP A 294 -1.88 13.74 17.57
CA ASP A 294 -2.40 15.12 17.55
C ASP A 294 -2.73 15.64 18.97
N ASN A 295 -3.02 14.75 19.92
CA ASN A 295 -3.31 15.12 21.31
C ASN A 295 -2.07 15.34 22.17
N THR A 296 -0.92 14.75 21.82
CA THR A 296 0.34 14.97 22.59
C THR A 296 0.94 16.36 22.41
N SER A 297 0.45 17.15 21.45
CA SER A 297 0.89 18.55 21.24
C SER A 297 -0.05 19.60 21.84
N LYS A 298 -1.14 19.20 22.54
CA LYS A 298 -2.17 20.14 23.02
C LYS A 298 -2.72 19.90 24.43
N SER A 299 -2.12 19.04 25.25
CA SER A 299 -2.53 18.91 26.65
C SER A 299 -1.67 19.78 27.59
N VAL A 300 -1.93 21.08 27.60
CA VAL A 300 -1.70 21.93 28.78
C VAL A 300 -3.02 22.59 29.12
N ALA A 301 -3.58 22.13 30.24
CA ALA A 301 -4.57 22.76 31.12
C ALA A 301 -5.84 23.38 30.49
N ARG A 302 -6.99 22.73 30.74
CA ARG A 302 -8.11 23.35 31.48
C ARG A 302 -9.16 22.29 31.85
N ASP A 303 -9.52 22.31 33.13
CA ASP A 303 -10.52 21.49 33.80
C ASP A 303 -11.95 21.67 33.25
N PRO A 304 -12.86 20.71 33.54
CA PRO A 304 -14.15 20.61 32.90
C PRO A 304 -15.22 21.45 33.61
N ALA A 305 -15.99 22.21 32.85
CA ALA A 305 -17.27 22.74 33.29
C ALA A 305 -18.36 22.29 32.30
N THR A 306 -19.24 21.43 32.81
CA THR A 306 -20.69 21.38 32.57
C THR A 306 -21.22 21.85 31.21
N GLY A 307 -21.77 20.90 30.43
CA GLY A 307 -22.49 21.20 29.19
C GLY A 307 -23.30 20.03 28.67
N THR A 308 -24.42 19.77 29.35
CA THR A 308 -25.72 19.25 28.89
C THR A 308 -25.79 18.50 27.54
N PHE A 309 -26.19 17.23 27.63
CA PHE A 309 -26.65 16.41 26.50
C PHE A 309 -27.88 17.05 25.83
N ALA A 310 -27.81 17.27 24.51
CA ALA A 310 -28.98 17.51 23.67
C ALA A 310 -29.15 16.35 22.68
N GLN A 311 -30.22 15.57 22.90
CA GLN A 311 -30.81 14.64 21.93
C GLN A 311 -31.51 15.43 20.82
N SER A 312 -31.33 15.05 19.55
CA SER A 312 -32.21 15.38 18.41
C SER A 312 -31.57 14.81 17.13
N MET A 313 -32.22 14.19 16.14
CA MET A 313 -33.56 13.64 15.91
C MET A 313 -33.40 12.65 14.73
N ALA A 314 -34.32 11.69 14.61
CA ALA A 314 -34.36 10.70 13.53
C ALA A 314 -34.62 11.33 12.14
N PRO A 315 -34.16 10.72 11.03
CA PRO A 315 -34.42 11.23 9.69
C PRO A 315 -35.81 10.82 9.17
N THR A 316 -36.54 11.80 8.62
CA THR A 316 -37.83 11.67 7.95
C THR A 316 -37.69 10.94 6.59
N PRO A 317 -38.68 10.17 6.10
CA PRO A 317 -38.59 9.42 4.85
C PRO A 317 -38.65 10.33 3.61
N MET A 318 -37.95 9.92 2.55
CA MET A 318 -37.91 10.56 1.23
C MET A 318 -39.21 10.33 0.44
N ASP A 319 -39.78 11.40 -0.11
CA ASP A 319 -40.82 11.35 -1.15
C ASP A 319 -40.20 11.15 -2.56
N PRO A 320 -40.89 10.49 -3.51
CA PRO A 320 -40.33 10.09 -4.80
C PRO A 320 -40.27 11.23 -5.82
N LEU A 321 -39.11 11.36 -6.48
CA LEU A 321 -38.82 12.34 -7.53
C LEU A 321 -39.78 12.22 -8.73
N GLN A 322 -40.56 13.27 -8.99
CA GLN A 322 -41.26 13.48 -10.27
C GLN A 322 -40.25 13.81 -11.38
N GLY A 323 -40.48 13.22 -12.55
CA GLY A 323 -39.56 13.25 -13.69
C GLY A 323 -39.45 14.60 -14.39
N SER A 324 -38.23 15.14 -14.42
CA SER A 324 -37.85 16.27 -15.26
C SER A 324 -37.05 15.77 -16.45
N ARG A 325 -37.66 15.74 -17.65
CA ARG A 325 -36.98 15.45 -18.92
C ARG A 325 -35.98 16.57 -19.24
N VAL A 326 -34.69 16.27 -19.23
CA VAL A 326 -33.63 17.18 -19.70
C VAL A 326 -33.57 17.11 -21.24
N ARG A 327 -33.83 18.25 -21.92
CA ARG A 327 -33.63 18.40 -23.38
C ARG A 327 -32.14 18.51 -23.69
N LEU A 328 -31.67 17.72 -24.65
CA LEU A 328 -30.35 17.88 -25.28
C LEU A 328 -30.41 19.00 -26.33
N PRO A 329 -29.34 19.80 -26.51
CA PRO A 329 -29.27 20.82 -27.57
C PRO A 329 -29.07 20.19 -28.96
N PRO A 330 -29.50 20.87 -30.05
CA PRO A 330 -29.51 20.30 -31.39
C PRO A 330 -28.10 20.23 -32.01
N SER A 331 -27.87 19.18 -32.78
CA SER A 331 -26.70 18.91 -33.61
C SER A 331 -26.55 19.94 -34.75
N ILE A 332 -25.36 20.54 -34.88
CA ILE A 332 -25.02 21.40 -36.02
C ILE A 332 -24.46 20.52 -37.17
N SER A 333 -25.20 20.49 -38.27
CA SER A 333 -24.77 19.94 -39.57
C SER A 333 -24.07 21.00 -40.43
N ARG A 334 -23.02 20.55 -41.11
CA ARG A 334 -22.09 21.19 -42.08
C ARG A 334 -22.60 22.37 -42.94
N SER A 335 -21.68 23.28 -43.25
CA SER A 335 -21.58 23.99 -44.55
C SER A 335 -20.15 23.99 -45.09
N ARG A 336 -20.03 23.78 -46.41
CA ARG A 336 -18.81 23.70 -47.24
C ARG A 336 -18.45 25.08 -47.81
N SER A 337 -17.15 25.36 -47.97
CA SER A 337 -16.50 26.16 -49.03
C SER A 337 -15.00 25.87 -48.94
N GLY A 338 -14.31 25.18 -49.87
CA GLY A 338 -14.02 25.56 -51.26
C GLY A 338 -12.59 26.17 -51.34
N SER A 339 -11.51 25.36 -51.26
CA SER A 339 -10.53 25.02 -52.34
C SER A 339 -9.30 25.94 -52.44
N PRO A 340 -8.16 25.57 -53.09
CA PRO A 340 -7.73 24.25 -53.61
C PRO A 340 -6.33 23.77 -53.14
N LEU A 341 -6.11 22.47 -53.32
CA LEU A 341 -4.85 21.73 -53.19
C LEU A 341 -4.01 21.82 -54.48
N THR A 342 -2.70 21.96 -54.34
CA THR A 342 -1.71 21.57 -55.35
C THR A 342 -1.17 20.17 -55.05
N ARG A 343 -0.88 19.45 -56.15
CA ARG A 343 -0.55 18.04 -56.32
C ARG A 343 0.77 17.60 -55.69
N GLU A 344 0.83 16.29 -55.42
CA GLU A 344 1.96 15.31 -55.47
C GLU A 344 1.82 14.37 -54.26
N SER A 345 1.87 13.05 -54.33
CA SER A 345 1.99 12.05 -55.41
C SER A 345 1.61 10.69 -54.77
N GLU A 346 0.99 9.81 -55.54
CA GLU A 346 0.58 8.45 -55.16
C GLU A 346 1.80 7.54 -54.94
N PHE A 347 1.78 6.63 -53.96
CA PHE A 347 2.42 5.30 -54.07
C PHE A 347 1.83 4.29 -53.05
N VAL A 348 0.99 3.40 -53.59
CA VAL A 348 0.83 1.96 -53.30
C VAL A 348 0.22 1.48 -51.96
N LEU A 349 -0.97 0.87 -52.09
CA LEU A 349 -1.59 -0.07 -51.15
C LEU A 349 -1.89 -1.37 -51.92
N GLY A 350 -1.48 -2.54 -51.42
CA GLY A 350 -1.92 -3.83 -51.98
C GLY A 350 -1.24 -5.08 -51.41
N LEU A 351 -2.07 -6.00 -50.88
CA LEU A 351 -1.82 -7.41 -50.53
C LEU A 351 -1.03 -7.66 -49.21
N LEU A 352 -1.37 -8.60 -48.31
CA LEU A 352 -2.13 -9.85 -48.43
C LEU A 352 -2.62 -10.30 -47.02
N LEU A 353 -3.92 -10.53 -46.88
CA LEU A 353 -4.49 -11.43 -45.87
C LEU A 353 -4.48 -12.85 -46.45
N GLY A 354 -4.05 -13.84 -45.68
CA GLY A 354 -4.14 -15.25 -46.07
C GLY A 354 -3.93 -16.21 -44.91
N ARG A 355 -5.02 -16.61 -44.25
CA ARG A 355 -5.10 -17.85 -43.46
C ARG A 355 -5.25 -19.02 -44.42
N SER A 356 -4.53 -20.13 -44.22
CA SER A 356 -5.10 -21.49 -44.30
C SER A 356 -4.14 -22.54 -43.75
N THR A 357 -4.75 -23.55 -43.16
CA THR A 357 -4.30 -24.73 -42.41
C THR A 357 -3.66 -25.86 -43.25
N ARG A 358 -2.75 -26.63 -42.63
CA ARG A 358 -2.57 -28.12 -42.65
C ARG A 358 -1.19 -28.47 -42.06
N GLU A 359 -1.11 -29.09 -40.87
CA GLU A 359 -0.92 -30.54 -40.65
C GLU A 359 0.04 -31.24 -41.64
N PHE A 360 1.21 -31.68 -41.18
CA PHE A 360 1.53 -33.11 -41.00
C PHE A 360 2.89 -33.31 -40.29
N ALA A 361 2.97 -34.40 -39.55
CA ALA A 361 4.05 -34.81 -38.67
C ALA A 361 5.24 -35.51 -39.39
N SER A 362 6.26 -35.79 -38.58
CA SER A 362 7.25 -36.89 -38.68
C SER A 362 8.60 -36.62 -39.38
N ARG A 363 9.66 -36.63 -38.54
CA ARG A 363 11.00 -37.20 -38.77
C ARG A 363 10.88 -38.71 -39.12
N PRO A 364 11.91 -39.43 -39.63
CA PRO A 364 13.35 -39.20 -39.43
C PRO A 364 14.29 -39.47 -40.63
N GLY A 365 15.57 -39.18 -40.42
CA GLY A 365 16.72 -39.54 -41.23
C GLY A 365 17.97 -39.01 -40.56
#